data_AF-A0A4S2TNI9-F1
#
_entry.id   AF-A0A4S2TNI9-F1
#
_cell.length_a   1.000
_cell.length_b   1.000
_cell.length_c   1.000
_cell.angle_alpha   90.00
_cell.angle_beta   90.00
_cell.angle_gamma   90.00
#
_symmetry.space_group_name_H-M   'P 1'
#
loop_
_entity.id
_entity.type
_entity.pdbx_description
1 polymer ?
#
loop_
_entity_poly.entity_id
_entity_poly.type
_entity_poly.pdbx_seq_one_letter_code
_entity_poly.pdbx_strand_id
1 'polypeptide(L)' 'MDREQRNEQRNEERDEGRDASYCPAPAAPAGRVDGPPYADCVECGKPTEYGVATPGVVLCPVCEWQDAQRSACSG' A
#
# COMPACT_ATOMS: atom_id res chain seq x y z
N MET A 1 13.43 -5.92 41.48
CA MET A 1 13.62 -5.50 40.08
C MET A 1 12.26 -5.23 39.49
N ASP A 2 11.91 -3.95 39.44
CA ASP A 2 10.58 -3.44 39.13
C ASP A 2 10.16 -3.73 37.68
N ARG A 3 8.87 -4.01 37.48
CA ARG A 3 8.29 -4.36 36.18
C ARG A 3 8.46 -3.23 35.15
N GLU A 4 8.50 -1.99 35.63
CA GLU A 4 8.78 -0.79 34.83
C GLU A 4 10.16 -0.82 34.19
N GLN A 5 11.21 -1.14 34.97
CA GLN A 5 12.58 -1.23 34.45
C GLN A 5 12.74 -2.28 33.34
N ARG A 6 11.99 -3.39 33.42
CA ARG A 6 11.97 -4.44 32.37
C ARG A 6 11.20 -4.02 31.11
N ASN A 7 10.25 -3.10 31.24
CA ASN A 7 9.53 -2.55 30.10
C ASN A 7 10.35 -1.49 29.36
N GLU A 8 11.12 -0.68 30.10
CA GLU A 8 12.04 0.31 29.54
C GLU A 8 13.15 -0.37 28.73
N GLN A 9 13.84 -1.36 29.31
CA GLN A 9 14.88 -2.12 28.61
C GLN A 9 14.39 -2.77 27.30
N ARG A 10 13.19 -3.37 27.33
CA ARG A 10 12.60 -3.99 26.13
C ARG A 10 12.24 -2.97 25.04
N ASN A 11 11.90 -1.74 25.43
CA ASN A 11 11.60 -0.68 24.47
C ASN A 11 12.90 -0.14 23.84
N GLU A 12 13.97 0.01 24.62
CA GLU A 12 15.31 0.41 24.12
C GLU A 12 15.85 -0.62 23.12
N GLU A 13 15.79 -1.92 23.45
CA GLU A 13 16.19 -3.00 22.53
C GLU A 13 15.37 -3.01 21.23
N ARG A 14 14.09 -2.63 21.30
CA ARG A 14 13.21 -2.57 20.13
C ARG A 14 13.51 -1.36 19.25
N ASP A 15 13.95 -0.25 19.83
CA ASP A 15 14.35 0.97 19.11
C ASP A 15 15.64 0.71 18.32
N GLU A 16 16.68 0.22 18.99
CA GLU A 16 17.98 -0.11 18.38
C GLU A 16 17.88 -1.19 17.28
N GLY A 17 16.99 -2.17 17.45
CA GLY A 17 16.77 -3.22 16.45
C GLY A 17 15.92 -2.79 15.25
N ARG A 18 15.06 -1.78 15.41
CA ARG A 18 14.15 -1.32 14.34
C ARG A 18 14.89 -0.56 13.25
N ASP A 19 15.89 0.23 13.63
CA ASP A 19 16.69 1.02 12.69
C ASP A 19 17.76 0.19 11.97
N ALA A 20 18.23 -0.89 12.60
CA ALA A 20 19.25 -1.78 12.01
C ALA A 20 18.66 -2.91 11.14
N SER A 21 17.42 -3.35 11.39
CA SER A 21 16.83 -4.52 10.73
C SER A 21 15.93 -4.22 9.53
N TYR A 22 15.48 -2.99 9.33
CA TYR A 22 14.61 -2.64 8.21
C TYR A 22 15.42 -2.00 7.08
N CYS A 23 15.22 -2.47 5.84
CA CYS A 23 15.76 -1.76 4.67
C CYS A 23 15.38 -0.29 4.78
N PRO A 24 16.32 0.65 4.58
CA PRO A 24 16.01 2.08 4.68
C PRO A 24 14.81 2.37 3.78
N ALA A 25 13.84 3.13 4.31
CA ALA A 25 12.65 3.48 3.56
C ALA A 25 13.09 4.10 2.22
N PRO A 26 12.49 3.68 1.08
CA PRO A 26 12.82 4.28 -0.20
C PRO A 26 12.51 5.77 -0.16
N ALA A 27 13.26 6.55 -0.94
CA ALA A 27 13.00 7.98 -1.10
C ALA A 27 11.52 8.21 -1.47
N ALA A 28 10.97 9.33 -1.02
CA ALA A 28 9.57 9.69 -1.27
C ALA A 28 9.22 9.47 -2.74
N PRO A 29 8.07 8.83 -3.04
CA PRO A 29 7.70 8.54 -4.42
C PRO A 29 7.63 9.83 -5.22
N ALA A 30 8.12 9.78 -6.46
CA ALA A 30 7.97 10.88 -7.40
C ALA A 30 6.49 11.29 -7.47
N GLY A 31 6.24 12.60 -7.43
CA GLY A 31 4.88 13.15 -7.44
C GLY A 31 4.05 12.60 -8.61
N ARG A 32 2.72 12.60 -8.46
CA ARG A 32 1.80 12.15 -9.50
C ARG A 32 2.11 12.93 -10.79
N VAL A 33 2.54 12.20 -11.81
CA VAL A 33 2.73 12.76 -13.15
C VAL A 33 1.36 13.06 -13.75
N ASP A 34 1.19 14.24 -14.33
CA ASP A 34 0.01 14.56 -15.13
C ASP A 34 0.05 13.72 -16.41
N GLY A 35 -0.52 12.52 -16.35
CA GLY A 35 -0.74 11.65 -17.50
C GLY A 35 -1.94 12.10 -18.34
N PRO A 36 -2.19 11.43 -19.48
CA PRO A 36 -3.49 11.52 -20.17
C PRO A 36 -4.64 11.33 -19.18
N PRO A 37 -5.87 11.81 -19.47
CA PRO A 37 -6.98 11.61 -18.56
C PRO A 37 -7.05 10.12 -18.18
N TYR A 38 -6.89 9.87 -16.88
CA TYR A 38 -7.00 8.53 -16.34
C TYR A 38 -8.47 8.14 -16.36
N ALA A 39 -8.78 6.89 -16.69
CA ALA A 39 -10.15 6.42 -16.58
C ALA A 39 -10.54 6.35 -15.08
N ASP A 40 -11.78 6.67 -14.75
CA ASP A 40 -12.30 6.50 -13.40
C ASP A 40 -12.70 5.03 -13.16
N CYS A 41 -12.33 4.48 -12.00
CA CYS A 41 -12.72 3.15 -11.59
C CYS A 41 -14.24 3.07 -11.38
N VAL A 42 -14.91 2.07 -11.97
CA VAL A 42 -16.37 1.92 -11.87
C VAL A 42 -16.87 1.55 -10.46
N GLU A 43 -16.01 0.97 -9.62
CA GLU A 43 -16.36 0.56 -8.25
C GLU A 43 -16.14 1.67 -7.21
N CYS A 44 -15.06 2.44 -7.34
CA CYS A 44 -14.67 3.41 -6.31
C CYS A 44 -14.51 4.85 -6.80
N GLY A 45 -14.65 5.12 -8.10
CA GLY A 45 -14.57 6.47 -8.69
C GLY A 45 -13.20 7.13 -8.60
N LYS A 46 -12.14 6.37 -8.24
CA LYS A 46 -10.76 6.89 -8.21
C LYS A 46 -10.11 6.75 -9.59
N PRO A 47 -9.20 7.67 -9.97
CA PRO A 47 -8.46 7.54 -11.22
C PRO A 47 -7.63 6.26 -11.21
N THR A 48 -7.74 5.50 -12.29
CA THR A 48 -6.93 4.31 -12.57
C THR A 48 -5.52 4.72 -13.03
N GLU A 49 -4.61 3.75 -13.19
CA GLU A 49 -3.33 3.98 -13.86
C GLU A 49 -3.43 3.91 -15.39
N TYR A 50 -4.58 3.48 -15.91
CA TYR A 50 -4.85 3.33 -17.33
C TYR A 50 -5.46 4.61 -17.90
N GLY A 51 -5.00 5.00 -19.10
CA GLY A 51 -5.61 6.12 -19.82
C GLY A 51 -7.00 5.74 -20.35
N VAL A 52 -7.90 6.71 -20.52
CA VAL A 52 -9.25 6.48 -21.09
C VAL A 52 -9.24 5.81 -22.46
N ALA A 53 -8.12 5.88 -23.18
CA ALA A 53 -7.91 5.25 -24.48
C ALA A 53 -7.62 3.75 -24.42
N THR A 54 -7.52 3.13 -23.24
CA THR A 54 -7.32 1.69 -23.06
C THR A 54 -8.67 1.00 -22.80
N PRO A 55 -9.37 0.51 -23.85
CA PRO A 55 -10.64 -0.18 -23.67
C PRO A 55 -10.43 -1.53 -23.00
N GLY A 56 -11.26 -1.84 -21.99
CA GLY A 56 -11.34 -3.17 -21.37
C GLY A 56 -10.87 -3.27 -19.92
N VAL A 57 -10.21 -2.25 -19.37
CA VAL A 57 -9.82 -2.23 -17.95
C VAL A 57 -10.60 -1.14 -17.23
N VAL A 58 -11.66 -1.54 -16.52
CA VAL A 58 -12.61 -0.63 -15.84
C VAL A 58 -12.36 -0.50 -14.34
N LEU A 59 -11.44 -1.30 -13.78
CA LEU A 59 -11.09 -1.33 -12.36
C LEU A 59 -9.69 -0.74 -12.14
N CYS A 60 -9.52 -0.06 -11.01
CA CYS A 60 -8.18 0.30 -10.54
C CYS A 60 -7.46 -0.96 -10.00
N PRO A 61 -6.11 -0.97 -9.93
CA PRO A 61 -5.33 -2.14 -9.52
C PRO A 61 -5.74 -2.71 -8.15
N VAL A 62 -6.19 -1.84 -7.24
CA VAL A 62 -6.68 -2.26 -5.91
C VAL A 62 -7.99 -3.02 -6.01
N CYS A 63 -8.96 -2.51 -6.79
CA CYS A 63 -10.27 -3.14 -6.96
C CYS A 63 -10.14 -4.45 -7.75
N GLU A 64 -9.26 -4.50 -8.75
CA GLU A 64 -8.97 -5.71 -9.50
C GLU A 64 -8.44 -6.82 -8.58
N TRP A 65 -7.46 -6.53 -7.73
CA TRP A 65 -6.96 -7.50 -6.76
C TRP A 65 -8.04 -7.94 -5.77
N GLN A 66 -8.87 -7.02 -5.26
CA GLN A 66 -9.95 -7.39 -4.35
C GLN A 66 -10.99 -8.30 -4.99
N ASP A 67 -11.33 -8.08 -6.25
CA ASP A 67 -12.27 -8.92 -6.99
C ASP A 67 -11.70 -10.33 -7.23
N ALA A 68 -10.42 -10.41 -7.60
CA ALA A 68 -9.69 -11.68 -7.72
C ALA A 68 -9.66 -12.46 -6.40
N GLN A 69 -9.39 -11.77 -5.28
CA GLN A 69 -9.41 -12.41 -3.95
C GLN A 69 -10.81 -12.92 -3.57
N ARG A 70 -11.85 -12.14 -3.89
CA ARG A 70 -13.23 -12.53 -3.57
C ARG A 70 -13.67 -13.75 -4.38
N SER A 71 -13.42 -13.74 -5.69
CA SER A 71 -13.73 -14.87 -6.57
C SER A 71 -12.96 -16.14 -6.20
N ALA A 72 -11.73 -16.01 -5.70
CA ALA A 72 -10.95 -17.13 -5.19
C ALA A 72 -11.52 -17.76 -3.90
N CYS A 73 -12.29 -17.01 -3.11
CA CYS A 73 -12.83 -17.45 -1.81
C CYS A 73 -14.35 -17.67 -1.78
N SER A 74 -15.05 -17.52 -2.91
CA SER A 74 -16.51 -17.67 -3.01
C SER A 74 -16.96 -19.08 -3.46
N GLY A 75 -16.17 -20.12 -3.14
CA GLY A 75 -16.45 -21.52 -3.46
C GLY A 75 -17.36 -22.22 -2.47
#